data_AF-A0A7K6UP31-F1
#
_entry.id   AF-A0A7K6UP31-F1
#
_cell.length_a   1.000
_cell.length_b   1.000
_cell.length_c   1.000
_cell.angle_alpha   90.00
_cell.angle_beta   90.00
_cell.angle_gamma   90.00
#
_symmetry.space_group_name_H-M   'P 1'
#
loop_
_entity.id
_entity.type
_entity.pdbx_description
1 polymer ?
#
loop_
_entity_poly.entity_id
_entity_poly.type
_entity_poly.pdbx_seq_one_letter_code
_entity_poly.pdbx_strand_id
1 'polypeptide(L)'
;ALPQCPPRAMESQVPSSGRCSGPGTPPAQPRAHPGPPRPTMVLGRVDLSLATTLNAEFKETRTHEKVEMMELNDRLAGYLEKVRLLEQQNQVLVVELSRDREPPRLPDVCREELRALRCRVEQLATAKAQLEMERDNLAENLSSLQQKLQEEVTLRLEAQHTLMASRQDVDTATLARLHLERRVGTLQDEILFLRKAHQEELQEQLAQQWVHGQVDTSKPDLTAALRHIRSHYETLATTNLQETQEWYKSKLTDLMDAATRRAEDLHVAKQEANEYWCHLQALTCDLEALRGLKETLERQLRELEERHGLETTGYQDTVVQLEEDICSLKGDMARHLQDYQDLLSVKLALDMEIVAYCKLLDGEESRITIPMQSFSNLQIREPSLDTKSVSEAHVKRSIVVKTVEIRDGEV
;
A
#
# COMPACT_ATOMS: atom_id res chain seq x y z
N ALA A 1 -4.41 0.18 6.93
CA ALA A 1 -5.55 -0.43 6.22
C ALA A 1 -6.85 -0.04 6.92
N LEU A 2 -7.60 0.85 6.29
CA LEU A 2 -9.01 1.14 6.59
C LEU A 2 -9.71 1.25 5.24
N PRO A 3 -10.80 0.51 4.99
CA PRO A 3 -11.63 0.67 3.82
C PRO A 3 -12.74 1.69 4.11
N GLN A 4 -13.04 2.55 3.13
CA GLN A 4 -14.21 3.42 3.13
C GLN A 4 -15.31 2.84 2.24
N CYS A 5 -16.54 3.05 2.72
CA CYS A 5 -17.81 2.55 2.22
C CYS A 5 -18.25 3.14 0.86
N PRO A 6 -19.25 2.51 0.21
CA PRO A 6 -20.08 3.12 -0.83
C PRO A 6 -21.38 3.74 -0.23
N PRO A 7 -22.16 4.51 -1.03
CA PRO A 7 -23.16 5.46 -0.51
C PRO A 7 -24.60 4.90 -0.36
N ARG A 8 -25.34 5.53 0.59
CA ARG A 8 -26.82 5.68 0.66
C ARG A 8 -27.24 6.81 -0.32
N ALA A 9 -28.48 6.99 -0.80
CA ALA A 9 -29.80 7.06 -0.16
C ALA A 9 -30.87 7.26 -1.30
N MET A 10 -32.21 7.33 -1.17
CA MET A 10 -33.22 7.57 -0.12
C MET A 10 -34.56 6.99 -0.64
N GLU A 11 -35.41 6.31 0.16
CA GLU A 11 -36.61 6.83 0.87
C GLU A 11 -37.64 7.54 -0.05
N SER A 12 -38.98 7.34 0.02
CA SER A 12 -39.83 7.36 1.22
C SER A 12 -41.31 6.97 0.95
N GLN A 13 -41.96 6.43 2.01
CA GLN A 13 -43.31 6.76 2.53
C GLN A 13 -44.63 6.19 1.94
N VAL A 14 -45.58 6.07 2.88
CA VAL A 14 -46.86 5.31 2.95
C VAL A 14 -48.05 6.33 2.88
N PRO A 15 -49.32 5.98 3.20
CA PRO A 15 -50.44 5.41 2.41
C PRO A 15 -51.62 6.40 2.11
N SER A 16 -52.68 5.97 1.38
CA SER A 16 -54.11 6.10 1.82
C SER A 16 -55.17 5.80 0.72
N SER A 17 -56.24 5.13 1.16
CA SER A 17 -57.68 5.16 0.76
C SER A 17 -58.14 5.27 -0.70
N GLY A 18 -59.10 4.39 -1.07
CA GLY A 18 -60.04 4.64 -2.18
C GLY A 18 -61.05 3.50 -2.41
N ARG A 19 -62.35 3.79 -2.25
CA ARG A 19 -63.53 2.92 -2.47
C ARG A 19 -63.85 2.69 -3.96
N CYS A 20 -64.63 1.63 -4.23
CA CYS A 20 -65.94 1.60 -4.94
C CYS A 20 -66.12 0.30 -5.75
N SER A 21 -67.08 -0.56 -5.37
CA SER A 21 -68.38 -0.80 -6.05
C SER A 21 -68.24 -1.80 -7.22
N GLY A 22 -68.58 -3.10 -7.10
CA GLY A 22 -69.94 -3.68 -7.16
C GLY A 22 -70.41 -3.89 -8.63
N PRO A 23 -71.41 -4.72 -8.99
CA PRO A 23 -72.21 -5.78 -8.31
C PRO A 23 -72.18 -7.12 -9.13
N GLY A 24 -72.86 -8.24 -8.87
CA GLY A 24 -73.84 -8.71 -7.89
C GLY A 24 -74.46 -10.06 -8.35
N THR A 25 -74.90 -10.88 -7.36
CA THR A 25 -76.08 -11.81 -7.37
C THR A 25 -76.16 -13.02 -8.34
N PRO A 26 -76.98 -14.07 -8.06
CA PRO A 26 -77.31 -14.77 -6.78
C PRO A 26 -77.43 -16.32 -6.97
N PRO A 27 -77.83 -17.12 -5.95
CA PRO A 27 -77.78 -18.59 -5.94
C PRO A 27 -79.14 -19.26 -6.25
N ALA A 28 -79.14 -20.56 -6.55
CA ALA A 28 -80.36 -21.38 -6.64
C ALA A 28 -80.16 -22.81 -6.08
N GLN A 29 -80.98 -23.17 -5.10
CA GLN A 29 -81.44 -24.55 -4.80
C GLN A 29 -82.93 -24.64 -5.23
N PRO A 30 -83.65 -25.75 -4.99
CA PRO A 30 -83.49 -27.13 -5.42
C PRO A 30 -84.70 -27.57 -6.27
N ARG A 31 -84.65 -28.73 -6.95
CA ARG A 31 -85.86 -29.34 -7.56
C ARG A 31 -85.96 -30.83 -7.30
N ALA A 32 -87.03 -31.19 -6.61
CA ALA A 32 -87.59 -32.54 -6.54
C ALA A 32 -88.39 -32.88 -7.81
N HIS A 33 -88.70 -34.17 -7.96
CA HIS A 33 -89.70 -34.87 -8.80
C HIS A 33 -89.05 -36.07 -9.55
N PRO A 34 -89.82 -37.07 -10.02
CA PRO A 34 -90.73 -37.94 -9.28
C PRO A 34 -90.37 -39.43 -9.52
N GLY A 35 -90.87 -40.33 -8.67
CA GLY A 35 -90.58 -41.76 -8.73
C GLY A 35 -91.13 -42.48 -9.98
N PRO A 36 -90.56 -43.63 -10.37
CA PRO A 36 -91.06 -44.44 -11.47
C PRO A 36 -92.21 -45.38 -11.03
N PRO A 37 -93.03 -45.86 -11.98
CA PRO A 37 -94.35 -46.42 -11.72
C PRO A 37 -94.34 -47.91 -11.36
N ARG A 38 -95.36 -48.33 -10.60
CA ARG A 38 -95.72 -49.75 -10.36
C ARG A 38 -96.38 -50.35 -11.62
N PRO A 39 -95.95 -51.53 -12.10
CA PRO A 39 -96.75 -52.30 -13.05
C PRO A 39 -97.77 -53.19 -12.33
N THR A 40 -99.03 -52.98 -12.71
CA THR A 40 -100.19 -53.83 -12.46
C THR A 40 -100.03 -55.19 -13.17
N MET A 41 -100.40 -56.27 -12.48
CA MET A 41 -100.30 -57.65 -12.97
C MET A 41 -101.17 -57.89 -14.21
N VAL A 42 -100.55 -58.42 -15.27
CA VAL A 42 -101.22 -59.17 -16.33
C VAL A 42 -101.07 -60.66 -16.00
N LEU A 43 -102.20 -61.29 -15.69
CA LEU A 43 -102.34 -62.70 -15.38
C LEU A 43 -102.24 -63.53 -16.67
N GLY A 44 -101.02 -63.88 -17.06
CA GLY A 44 -100.73 -65.01 -17.93
C GLY A 44 -100.13 -66.12 -17.07
N ARG A 45 -100.69 -67.33 -17.12
CA ARG A 45 -100.11 -68.52 -16.46
C ARG A 45 -98.64 -68.65 -16.87
N VAL A 46 -97.74 -68.39 -15.93
CA VAL A 46 -96.32 -68.72 -16.02
C VAL A 46 -95.97 -69.47 -14.73
N ASP A 47 -95.31 -70.60 -14.89
CA ASP A 47 -95.10 -71.63 -13.88
C ASP A 47 -94.54 -71.07 -12.57
N LEU A 48 -95.32 -71.20 -11.49
CA LEU A 48 -95.03 -70.64 -10.16
C LEU A 48 -93.75 -71.23 -9.53
N SER A 49 -93.35 -72.44 -9.96
CA SER A 49 -92.07 -73.06 -9.57
C SER A 49 -90.86 -72.43 -10.25
N LEU A 50 -90.97 -72.01 -11.52
CA LEU A 50 -89.89 -71.35 -12.26
C LEU A 50 -89.73 -69.89 -11.80
N ALA A 51 -90.83 -69.21 -11.49
CA ALA A 51 -90.80 -67.85 -10.94
C ALA A 51 -90.28 -67.77 -9.50
N THR A 52 -90.37 -68.85 -8.71
CA THR A 52 -89.81 -68.91 -7.35
C THR A 52 -88.32 -69.22 -7.36
N THR A 53 -87.84 -70.10 -8.24
CA THR A 53 -86.39 -70.31 -8.44
C THR A 53 -85.73 -69.08 -9.04
N LEU A 54 -86.33 -68.45 -10.06
CA LEU A 54 -85.79 -67.20 -10.64
C LEU A 54 -85.79 -66.05 -9.61
N ASN A 55 -86.79 -65.92 -8.73
CA ASN A 55 -86.77 -64.93 -7.66
C ASN A 55 -85.75 -65.23 -6.56
N ALA A 56 -85.45 -66.50 -6.30
CA ALA A 56 -84.39 -66.89 -5.37
C ALA A 56 -83.01 -66.53 -5.94
N GLU A 57 -82.77 -66.87 -7.20
CA GLU A 57 -81.57 -66.49 -7.95
C GLU A 57 -81.42 -64.96 -8.04
N PHE A 58 -82.50 -64.22 -8.30
CA PHE A 58 -82.48 -62.76 -8.35
C PHE A 58 -82.23 -62.10 -6.98
N LYS A 59 -82.67 -62.74 -5.89
CA LYS A 59 -82.34 -62.30 -4.53
C LYS A 59 -80.88 -62.57 -4.22
N GLU A 60 -80.37 -63.72 -4.64
CA GLU A 60 -78.97 -64.11 -4.42
C GLU A 60 -78.01 -63.19 -5.20
N THR A 61 -78.27 -62.93 -6.48
CA THR A 61 -77.50 -61.96 -7.28
C THR A 61 -77.57 -60.57 -6.70
N ARG A 62 -78.75 -60.09 -6.30
CA ARG A 62 -78.90 -58.77 -5.66
C ARG A 62 -78.20 -58.68 -4.30
N THR A 63 -78.17 -59.76 -3.52
CA THR A 63 -77.38 -59.80 -2.29
C THR A 63 -75.89 -59.83 -2.57
N HIS A 64 -75.46 -60.53 -3.62
CA HIS A 64 -74.07 -60.57 -4.05
C HIS A 64 -73.59 -59.20 -4.54
N GLU A 65 -74.32 -58.56 -5.46
CA GLU A 65 -74.07 -57.19 -5.91
C GLU A 65 -74.05 -56.19 -4.75
N LYS A 66 -74.93 -56.37 -3.74
CA LYS A 66 -74.94 -55.52 -2.54
C LYS A 66 -73.67 -55.69 -1.72
N VAL A 67 -73.14 -56.91 -1.60
CA VAL A 67 -71.87 -57.18 -0.90
C VAL A 67 -70.70 -56.60 -1.69
N GLU A 68 -70.66 -56.78 -3.01
CA GLU A 68 -69.62 -56.17 -3.86
C GLU A 68 -69.65 -54.63 -3.80
N MET A 69 -70.83 -54.03 -3.81
CA MET A 69 -70.99 -52.58 -3.62
C MET A 69 -70.56 -52.14 -2.23
N MET A 70 -70.75 -52.97 -1.20
CA MET A 70 -70.26 -52.68 0.15
C MET A 70 -68.72 -52.73 0.19
N GLU A 71 -68.10 -53.76 -0.39
CA GLU A 71 -66.64 -53.87 -0.48
C GLU A 71 -66.01 -52.72 -1.28
N LEU A 72 -66.63 -52.31 -2.38
CA LEU A 72 -66.20 -51.15 -3.15
C LEU A 72 -66.32 -49.85 -2.34
N ASN A 73 -67.39 -49.69 -1.58
CA ASN A 73 -67.60 -48.51 -0.74
C ASN A 73 -66.62 -48.47 0.44
N ASP A 74 -66.31 -49.62 1.04
CA ASP A 74 -65.29 -49.74 2.08
C ASP A 74 -63.90 -49.40 1.54
N ARG A 75 -63.57 -49.83 0.31
CA ARG A 75 -62.33 -49.43 -0.38
C ARG A 75 -62.32 -47.93 -0.68
N LEU A 76 -63.43 -47.35 -1.14
CA LEU A 76 -63.56 -45.91 -1.37
C LEU A 76 -63.42 -45.09 -0.08
N ALA A 77 -63.98 -45.56 1.02
CA ALA A 77 -63.79 -44.94 2.34
C ALA A 77 -62.30 -44.93 2.72
N GLY A 78 -61.59 -46.04 2.51
CA GLY A 78 -60.14 -46.10 2.72
C GLY A 78 -59.34 -45.14 1.82
N TYR A 79 -59.73 -44.99 0.55
CA TYR A 79 -59.11 -44.00 -0.34
C TYR A 79 -59.38 -42.56 0.11
N LEU A 80 -60.60 -42.24 0.55
CA LEU A 80 -60.96 -40.92 1.07
C LEU A 80 -60.18 -40.58 2.33
N GLU A 81 -60.00 -41.53 3.24
CA GLU A 81 -59.15 -41.36 4.43
C GLU A 81 -57.69 -41.11 4.07
N LYS A 82 -57.16 -41.85 3.08
CA LYS A 82 -55.80 -41.66 2.60
C LYS A 82 -55.60 -40.30 1.93
N VAL A 83 -56.57 -39.83 1.13
CA VAL A 83 -56.54 -38.50 0.52
C VAL A 83 -56.55 -37.41 1.60
N ARG A 84 -57.41 -37.53 2.62
CA ARG A 84 -57.43 -36.58 3.74
C ARG A 84 -56.10 -36.53 4.50
N LEU A 85 -55.48 -37.69 4.74
CA LEU A 85 -54.17 -37.75 5.38
C LEU A 85 -53.10 -37.06 4.53
N LEU A 86 -53.09 -37.31 3.22
CA LEU A 86 -52.14 -36.69 2.29
C LEU A 86 -52.37 -35.19 2.13
N GLU A 87 -53.63 -34.73 2.13
CA GLU A 87 -53.98 -33.30 2.13
C GLU A 87 -53.49 -32.62 3.41
N GLN A 88 -53.68 -33.25 4.56
CA GLN A 88 -53.18 -32.73 5.83
C GLN A 88 -51.65 -32.67 5.85
N GLN A 89 -50.97 -33.69 5.35
CA GLN A 89 -49.50 -33.69 5.21
C GLN A 89 -49.02 -32.60 4.26
N ASN A 90 -49.68 -32.41 3.11
CA ASN A 90 -49.34 -31.33 2.17
C ASN A 90 -49.57 -29.95 2.78
N GLN A 91 -50.64 -29.75 3.55
CA GLN A 91 -50.84 -28.47 4.24
C GLN A 91 -49.70 -28.16 5.21
N VAL A 92 -49.22 -29.17 5.97
CA VAL A 92 -48.08 -29.00 6.87
C VAL A 92 -46.81 -28.65 6.08
N LEU A 93 -46.50 -29.40 5.02
CA LEU A 93 -45.33 -29.16 4.18
C LEU A 93 -45.35 -27.77 3.50
N VAL A 94 -46.52 -27.30 3.07
CA VAL A 94 -46.69 -25.96 2.49
C VAL A 94 -46.38 -24.87 3.53
N VAL A 95 -46.84 -25.05 4.77
CA VAL A 95 -46.53 -24.12 5.86
C VAL A 95 -45.04 -24.13 6.20
N GLU A 96 -44.40 -25.29 6.23
CA GLU A 96 -42.96 -25.42 6.48
C GLU A 96 -42.13 -24.73 5.38
N LEU A 97 -42.42 -24.99 4.10
CA LEU A 97 -41.73 -24.34 2.97
C LEU A 97 -41.93 -22.83 2.93
N SER A 98 -43.08 -22.33 3.38
CA SER A 98 -43.33 -20.89 3.46
C SER A 98 -42.48 -20.19 4.52
N ARG A 99 -42.11 -20.89 5.60
CA ARG A 99 -41.23 -20.37 6.66
C ARG A 99 -39.77 -20.29 6.21
N ASP A 100 -39.33 -21.27 5.43
CA ASP A 100 -37.94 -21.34 4.94
C ASP A 100 -37.65 -20.39 3.76
N ARG A 101 -38.69 -19.88 3.08
CA ARG A 101 -38.56 -18.92 1.97
C ARG A 101 -38.43 -17.45 2.41
N GLU A 102 -38.64 -17.13 3.67
CA GLU A 102 -38.30 -15.77 4.15
C GLU A 102 -36.77 -15.66 4.27
N PRO A 103 -36.11 -14.69 3.60
CA PRO A 103 -34.68 -14.47 3.81
C PRO A 103 -34.46 -14.22 5.30
N PRO A 104 -33.38 -14.76 5.90
CA PRO A 104 -33.15 -14.64 7.33
C PRO A 104 -33.18 -13.16 7.68
N ARG A 105 -34.24 -12.74 8.39
CA ARG A 105 -34.34 -11.39 8.94
C ARG A 105 -33.21 -11.30 9.95
N LEU A 106 -32.06 -10.76 9.52
CA LEU A 106 -31.00 -10.40 10.45
C LEU A 106 -31.68 -9.62 11.57
N PRO A 107 -31.52 -10.05 12.84
CA PRO A 107 -32.18 -9.40 13.97
C PRO A 107 -31.97 -7.89 13.86
N ASP A 108 -33.01 -7.08 14.06
CA ASP A 108 -32.89 -5.64 13.86
C ASP A 108 -31.75 -5.02 14.69
N VAL A 109 -31.40 -5.68 15.81
CA VAL A 109 -30.20 -5.43 16.62
C VAL A 109 -28.90 -5.54 15.80
N CYS A 110 -28.70 -6.61 15.02
CA CYS A 110 -27.52 -6.77 14.16
C CYS A 110 -27.45 -5.70 13.07
N ARG A 111 -28.60 -5.23 12.57
CA ARG A 111 -28.65 -4.14 11.58
C ARG A 111 -28.30 -2.80 12.21
N GLU A 112 -28.75 -2.54 13.43
CA GLU A 112 -28.39 -1.35 14.19
C GLU A 112 -26.90 -1.34 14.54
N GLU A 113 -26.35 -2.46 14.97
CA GLU A 113 -24.90 -2.61 15.21
C GLU A 113 -24.09 -2.37 13.93
N LEU A 114 -24.51 -2.93 12.78
CA LEU A 114 -23.87 -2.67 11.48
C LEU A 114 -23.90 -1.19 11.10
N ARG A 115 -25.01 -0.48 11.36
CA ARG A 115 -25.10 0.97 11.13
C ARG A 115 -24.20 1.74 12.08
N ALA A 116 -24.18 1.38 13.36
CA ALA A 116 -23.32 2.02 14.36
C ALA A 116 -21.83 1.85 14.04
N LEU A 117 -21.42 0.64 13.61
CA LEU A 117 -20.06 0.36 13.17
C LEU A 117 -19.69 1.17 11.92
N ARG A 118 -20.59 1.29 10.94
CA ARG A 118 -20.36 2.15 9.75
C ARG A 118 -20.19 3.61 10.13
N CYS A 119 -21.07 4.15 10.97
CA CYS A 119 -20.92 5.52 11.48
C CYS A 119 -19.60 5.71 12.23
N ARG A 120 -19.15 4.71 13.01
CA ARG A 120 -17.86 4.74 13.71
C ARG A 120 -16.68 4.74 12.74
N VAL A 121 -16.74 3.95 11.66
CA VAL A 121 -15.73 3.93 10.60
C VAL A 121 -15.66 5.28 9.90
N GLU A 122 -16.80 5.88 9.56
CA GLU A 122 -16.86 7.22 8.95
C GLU A 122 -16.25 8.29 9.87
N GLN A 123 -16.61 8.28 11.16
CA GLN A 123 -16.02 9.19 12.18
C GLN A 123 -14.51 9.01 12.32
N LEU A 124 -14.02 7.76 12.33
CA LEU A 124 -12.59 7.50 12.40
C LEU A 124 -11.88 7.94 11.13
N ALA A 125 -12.52 7.79 9.96
CA ALA A 125 -11.94 8.21 8.69
C ALA A 125 -11.85 9.73 8.56
N THR A 126 -12.87 10.48 9.03
CA THR A 126 -12.80 11.95 9.05
C THR A 126 -11.76 12.45 10.05
N ALA A 127 -11.71 11.87 11.26
CA ALA A 127 -10.69 12.20 12.25
C ALA A 127 -9.27 11.89 11.73
N LYS A 128 -9.10 10.75 11.03
CA LYS A 128 -7.83 10.40 10.39
C LYS A 128 -7.43 11.43 9.34
N ALA A 129 -8.35 11.84 8.46
CA ALA A 129 -8.07 12.85 7.44
C ALA A 129 -7.69 14.20 8.06
N GLN A 130 -8.32 14.60 9.17
CA GLN A 130 -7.95 15.81 9.92
C GLN A 130 -6.54 15.71 10.50
N LEU A 131 -6.19 14.59 11.14
CA LEU A 131 -4.85 14.37 11.67
C LEU A 131 -3.77 14.29 10.58
N GLU A 132 -4.09 13.74 9.41
CA GLU A 132 -3.20 13.74 8.24
C GLU A 132 -2.92 15.16 7.76
N MET A 133 -3.94 16.01 7.66
CA MET A 133 -3.79 17.44 7.33
C MET A 133 -2.96 18.20 8.37
N GLU A 134 -3.19 17.96 9.67
CA GLU A 134 -2.40 18.57 10.74
C GLU A 134 -0.94 18.12 10.70
N ARG A 135 -0.69 16.83 10.46
CA ARG A 135 0.65 16.29 10.26
C ARG A 135 1.36 17.00 9.10
N ASP A 136 0.67 17.16 7.97
CA ASP A 136 1.25 17.77 6.77
C ASP A 136 1.56 19.25 7.00
N ASN A 137 0.64 20.00 7.61
CA ASN A 137 0.89 21.38 8.03
C ASN A 137 2.08 21.48 9.00
N LEU A 138 2.20 20.58 9.97
CA LEU A 138 3.34 20.56 10.90
C LEU A 138 4.64 20.22 10.18
N ALA A 139 4.62 19.29 9.22
CA ALA A 139 5.79 18.94 8.42
C ALA A 139 6.26 20.11 7.56
N GLU A 140 5.33 20.83 6.91
CA GLU A 140 5.64 22.06 6.16
C GLU A 140 6.23 23.14 7.08
N ASN A 141 5.62 23.37 8.24
CA ASN A 141 6.14 24.31 9.24
C ASN A 141 7.56 23.94 9.70
N LEU A 142 7.82 22.66 10.00
CA LEU A 142 9.14 22.17 10.38
C LEU A 142 10.16 22.39 9.25
N SER A 143 9.80 22.09 8.00
CA SER A 143 10.68 22.33 6.85
C SER A 143 11.01 23.82 6.68
N SER A 144 10.03 24.71 6.85
CA SER A 144 10.23 26.16 6.77
C SER A 144 11.13 26.69 7.89
N LEU A 145 11.00 26.13 9.11
CA LEU A 145 11.84 26.48 10.25
C LEU A 145 13.27 25.96 10.07
N GLN A 146 13.44 24.75 9.51
CA GLN A 146 14.74 24.20 9.17
C GLN A 146 15.46 25.05 8.12
N GLN A 147 14.75 25.49 7.09
CA GLN A 147 15.30 26.39 6.08
C GLN A 147 15.73 27.73 6.70
N LYS A 148 14.87 28.37 7.50
CA LYS A 148 15.22 29.62 8.21
C LYS A 148 16.41 29.45 9.13
N LEU A 149 16.52 28.32 9.83
CA LEU A 149 17.66 28.02 10.69
C LEU A 149 18.95 27.91 9.86
N GLN A 150 18.90 27.26 8.69
CA GLN A 150 20.05 27.16 7.80
C GLN A 150 20.48 28.55 7.30
N GLU A 151 19.52 29.38 6.87
CA GLU A 151 19.77 30.77 6.46
C GLU A 151 20.43 31.58 7.58
N GLU A 152 19.89 31.53 8.80
CA GLU A 152 20.48 32.21 9.97
C GLU A 152 21.88 31.69 10.31
N VAL A 153 22.13 30.38 10.18
CA VAL A 153 23.47 29.82 10.37
C VAL A 153 24.44 30.37 9.33
N THR A 154 24.03 30.46 8.05
CA THR A 154 24.87 31.03 6.99
C THR A 154 25.18 32.51 7.24
N LEU A 155 24.17 33.32 7.56
CA LEU A 155 24.34 34.74 7.89
C LEU A 155 25.25 34.94 9.11
N ARG A 156 25.12 34.10 10.14
CA ARG A 156 25.99 34.14 11.32
C ARG A 156 27.45 33.83 10.95
N LEU A 157 27.69 32.85 10.08
CA LEU A 157 29.04 32.51 9.63
C LEU A 157 29.66 33.63 8.79
N GLU A 158 28.88 34.26 7.91
CA GLU A 158 29.31 35.42 7.13
C GLU A 158 29.63 36.63 8.04
N ALA A 159 28.79 36.89 9.04
CA ALA A 159 29.03 37.92 10.05
C ALA A 159 30.30 37.63 10.89
N GLN A 160 30.55 36.35 11.22
CA GLN A 160 31.77 35.94 11.92
C GLN A 160 33.01 36.11 11.04
N HIS A 161 32.94 35.76 9.76
CA HIS A 161 34.04 35.95 8.81
C HIS A 161 34.38 37.43 8.64
N THR A 162 33.37 38.29 8.44
CA THR A 162 33.57 39.75 8.33
C THR A 162 34.11 40.36 9.62
N LEU A 163 33.66 39.91 10.79
CA LEU A 163 34.24 40.31 12.07
C LEU A 163 35.71 39.90 12.19
N MET A 164 36.07 38.68 11.79
CA MET A 164 37.46 38.23 11.82
C MET A 164 38.36 39.01 10.85
N ALA A 165 37.87 39.30 9.64
CA ALA A 165 38.57 40.15 8.68
C ALA A 165 38.80 41.56 9.25
N SER A 166 37.76 42.21 9.78
CA SER A 166 37.89 43.54 10.38
C SER A 166 38.84 43.56 11.58
N ARG A 167 38.92 42.49 12.38
CA ARG A 167 39.93 42.37 13.45
C ARG A 167 41.35 42.31 12.89
N GLN A 168 41.58 41.53 11.83
CA GLN A 168 42.88 41.50 11.15
C GLN A 168 43.25 42.86 10.58
N ASP A 169 42.29 43.58 9.98
CA ASP A 169 42.51 44.94 9.49
C ASP A 169 42.87 45.91 10.62
N VAL A 170 42.22 45.80 11.77
CA VAL A 170 42.58 46.58 12.97
C VAL A 170 43.98 46.22 13.43
N ASP A 171 44.32 44.94 13.54
CA ASP A 171 45.66 44.50 13.97
C ASP A 171 46.75 45.03 13.01
N THR A 172 46.55 44.92 11.70
CA THR A 172 47.48 45.45 10.70
C THR A 172 47.61 46.97 10.79
N ALA A 173 46.50 47.70 10.99
CA ALA A 173 46.52 49.15 11.20
C ALA A 173 47.24 49.54 12.51
N THR A 174 47.08 48.77 13.60
CA THR A 174 47.80 49.03 14.85
C THR A 174 49.29 48.80 14.70
N LEU A 175 49.72 47.75 13.99
CA LEU A 175 51.13 47.49 13.69
C LEU A 175 51.73 48.62 12.83
N ALA A 176 50.99 49.08 11.81
CA ALA A 176 51.41 50.22 10.99
C ALA A 176 51.56 51.49 11.83
N ARG A 177 50.60 51.76 12.73
CA ARG A 177 50.67 52.90 13.67
C ARG A 177 51.91 52.82 14.56
N LEU A 178 52.16 51.67 15.20
CA LEU A 178 53.32 51.46 16.06
C LEU A 178 54.64 51.63 15.30
N HIS A 179 54.71 51.16 14.05
CA HIS A 179 55.87 51.35 13.19
C HIS A 179 56.12 52.84 12.89
N LEU A 180 55.06 53.60 12.57
CA LEU A 180 55.15 55.04 12.35
C LEU A 180 55.54 55.79 13.62
N GLU A 181 54.98 55.44 14.78
CA GLU A 181 55.33 56.02 16.08
C GLU A 181 56.82 55.82 16.39
N ARG A 182 57.36 54.62 16.17
CA ARG A 182 58.80 54.35 16.31
C ARG A 182 59.65 55.22 15.39
N ARG A 183 59.23 55.33 14.11
CA ARG A 183 59.97 56.15 13.13
C ARG A 183 59.94 57.64 13.48
N VAL A 184 58.83 58.13 14.02
CA VAL A 184 58.74 59.48 14.58
C VAL A 184 59.72 59.63 15.75
N GLY A 185 59.76 58.68 16.68
CA GLY A 185 60.71 58.68 17.79
C GLY A 185 62.17 58.72 17.32
N THR A 186 62.56 57.84 16.39
CA THR A 186 63.94 57.84 15.85
C THR A 186 64.31 59.14 15.16
N LEU A 187 63.38 59.75 14.41
CA LEU A 187 63.61 61.05 13.77
C LEU A 187 63.72 62.18 14.80
N GLN A 188 62.97 62.12 15.90
CA GLN A 188 63.10 63.07 17.00
C GLN A 188 64.47 62.96 17.69
N ASP A 189 64.93 61.73 17.96
CA ASP A 189 66.26 61.48 18.54
C ASP A 189 67.38 61.97 17.62
N GLU A 190 67.25 61.75 16.31
CA GLU A 190 68.20 62.25 15.30
C GLU A 190 68.24 63.79 15.29
N ILE A 191 67.09 64.47 15.34
CA ILE A 191 67.01 65.93 15.45
C ILE A 191 67.70 66.42 16.74
N LEU A 192 67.47 65.74 17.87
CA LEU A 192 68.09 66.11 19.14
C LEU A 192 69.61 65.89 19.11
N PHE A 193 70.07 64.80 18.51
CA PHE A 193 71.49 64.52 18.32
C PHE A 193 72.16 65.61 17.46
N LEU A 194 71.60 65.93 16.29
CA LEU A 194 72.12 66.98 15.42
C LEU A 194 72.18 68.35 16.11
N ARG A 195 71.16 68.69 16.92
CA ARG A 195 71.15 69.93 17.70
C ARG A 195 72.28 69.96 18.74
N LYS A 196 72.53 68.84 19.43
CA LYS A 196 73.63 68.75 20.43
C LYS A 196 74.99 68.82 19.75
N ALA A 197 75.20 68.06 18.68
CA ALA A 197 76.43 68.08 17.90
C ALA A 197 76.76 69.50 17.41
N HIS A 198 75.78 70.23 16.86
CA HIS A 198 75.98 71.62 16.47
C HIS A 198 76.31 72.56 17.65
N GLN A 199 75.74 72.33 18.83
CA GLN A 199 76.08 73.13 20.02
C GLN A 199 77.53 72.85 20.48
N GLU A 200 77.95 71.59 20.47
CA GLU A 200 79.30 71.16 20.82
C GLU A 200 80.32 71.71 19.80
N GLU A 201 80.05 71.61 18.50
CA GLU A 201 80.90 72.21 17.44
C GLU A 201 81.09 73.72 17.64
N LEU A 202 80.03 74.45 18.00
CA LEU A 202 80.11 75.88 18.31
C LEU A 202 80.95 76.15 19.57
N GLN A 203 80.82 75.32 20.62
CA GLN A 203 81.62 75.43 21.83
C GLN A 203 83.10 75.10 21.58
N GLU A 204 83.40 74.09 20.77
CA GLU A 204 84.75 73.73 20.37
C GLU A 204 85.40 74.82 19.53
N GLN A 205 84.68 75.41 18.58
CA GLN A 205 85.18 76.55 17.81
C GLN A 205 85.54 77.73 18.71
N LEU A 206 84.74 78.00 19.75
CA LEU A 206 85.07 79.00 20.76
C LEU A 206 86.30 78.57 21.59
N ALA A 207 86.34 77.34 22.09
CA ALA A 207 87.42 76.83 22.94
C ALA A 207 88.78 76.72 22.21
N GLN A 208 88.78 76.33 20.93
CA GLN A 208 89.98 76.33 20.08
C GLN A 208 90.53 77.75 19.86
N GLN A 209 89.65 78.76 19.89
CA GLN A 209 90.06 80.16 19.94
C GLN A 209 90.76 80.55 21.26
N TRP A 210 90.50 79.82 22.37
CA TRP A 210 91.07 80.09 23.70
C TRP A 210 92.32 79.27 24.07
N VAL A 211 92.51 78.05 23.53
CA VAL A 211 93.51 77.07 24.06
C VAL A 211 94.81 76.97 23.23
N HIS A 212 95.06 77.85 22.26
CA HIS A 212 96.37 77.92 21.58
C HIS A 212 97.54 78.47 22.45
N GLY A 213 97.40 78.48 23.78
CA GLY A 213 98.39 78.99 24.72
C GLY A 213 98.86 77.93 25.73
N GLN A 214 100.07 77.41 25.50
CA GLN A 214 101.00 76.74 26.44
C GLN A 214 100.65 75.36 27.00
N VAL A 215 101.50 74.37 26.66
CA VAL A 215 101.88 73.27 27.56
C VAL A 215 103.35 72.95 27.34
N ASP A 216 104.19 73.13 28.37
CA ASP A 216 105.56 72.63 28.43
C ASP A 216 105.77 71.65 29.59
N THR A 217 106.64 70.68 29.33
CA THR A 217 106.82 69.37 29.95
C THR A 217 107.67 69.34 31.21
N SER A 218 107.52 68.31 32.05
CA SER A 218 108.66 67.76 32.81
C SER A 218 108.53 66.25 33.04
N LYS A 219 109.57 65.51 32.65
CA LYS A 219 109.65 64.04 32.61
C LYS A 219 110.36 63.48 33.86
N PRO A 220 109.79 62.52 34.59
CA PRO A 220 110.56 61.55 35.37
C PRO A 220 110.94 60.36 34.48
N ASP A 221 111.88 59.51 34.94
CA ASP A 221 112.52 58.43 34.18
C ASP A 221 111.54 57.50 33.46
N LEU A 222 111.27 57.90 32.22
CA LEU A 222 110.10 57.54 31.46
C LEU A 222 110.30 56.15 30.83
N THR A 223 111.53 55.74 30.57
CA THR A 223 111.83 54.68 29.61
C THR A 223 111.47 53.29 30.13
N ALA A 224 111.68 53.01 31.42
CA ALA A 224 111.34 51.71 32.02
C ALA A 224 109.84 51.57 32.28
N ALA A 225 109.21 52.61 32.83
CA ALA A 225 107.77 52.68 32.99
C ALA A 225 107.06 52.61 31.63
N LEU A 226 107.54 53.34 30.61
CA LEU A 226 107.01 53.27 29.24
C LEU A 226 107.16 51.88 28.63
N ARG A 227 108.26 51.16 28.88
CA ARG A 227 108.44 49.79 28.36
C ARG A 227 107.46 48.81 29.02
N HIS A 228 107.26 48.91 30.33
CA HIS A 228 106.27 48.10 31.05
C HIS A 228 104.83 48.43 30.63
N ILE A 229 104.51 49.72 30.54
CA ILE A 229 103.22 50.22 30.04
C ILE A 229 103.00 49.74 28.60
N ARG A 230 104.00 49.86 27.73
CA ARG A 230 103.93 49.36 26.34
C ARG A 230 103.70 47.86 26.29
N SER A 231 104.48 47.07 27.04
CA SER A 231 104.28 45.61 27.10
C SER A 231 102.89 45.25 27.61
N HIS A 232 102.38 45.96 28.63
CA HIS A 232 101.04 45.74 29.17
C HIS A 232 99.94 46.11 28.14
N TYR A 233 100.10 47.20 27.40
CA TYR A 233 99.18 47.57 26.32
C TYR A 233 99.26 46.61 25.14
N GLU A 234 100.46 46.13 24.79
CA GLU A 234 100.63 45.12 23.75
C GLU A 234 99.93 43.81 24.15
N THR A 235 100.12 43.34 25.39
CA THR A 235 99.38 42.16 25.88
C THR A 235 97.88 42.40 25.92
N LEU A 236 97.42 43.54 26.44
CA LEU A 236 96.00 43.87 26.54
C LEU A 236 95.35 44.00 25.15
N ALA A 237 96.06 44.57 24.18
CA ALA A 237 95.58 44.65 22.80
C ALA A 237 95.49 43.26 22.16
N THR A 238 96.48 42.39 22.39
CA THR A 238 96.43 41.01 21.88
C THR A 238 95.31 40.18 22.53
N THR A 239 95.11 40.28 23.84
CA THR A 239 94.03 39.56 24.53
C THR A 239 92.67 40.11 24.12
N ASN A 240 92.50 41.43 24.02
CA ASN A 240 91.26 42.03 23.54
C ASN A 240 90.95 41.61 22.09
N LEU A 241 91.95 41.56 21.21
CA LEU A 241 91.76 41.06 19.84
C LEU A 241 91.36 39.58 19.82
N GLN A 242 91.97 38.74 20.66
CA GLN A 242 91.61 37.32 20.76
C GLN A 242 90.20 37.13 21.32
N GLU A 243 89.87 37.79 22.43
CA GLU A 243 88.54 37.76 23.06
C GLU A 243 87.46 38.23 22.09
N THR A 244 87.69 39.32 21.35
CA THR A 244 86.74 39.79 20.34
C THR A 244 86.60 38.79 19.20
N GLN A 245 87.69 38.21 18.69
CA GLN A 245 87.62 37.17 17.65
C GLN A 245 86.88 35.91 18.12
N GLU A 246 87.16 35.44 19.33
CA GLU A 246 86.48 34.29 19.93
C GLU A 246 85.00 34.57 20.16
N TRP A 247 84.67 35.78 20.64
CA TRP A 247 83.29 36.24 20.79
C TRP A 247 82.56 36.28 19.45
N TYR A 248 83.16 36.83 18.40
CA TYR A 248 82.57 36.84 17.06
C TYR A 248 82.41 35.44 16.49
N LYS A 249 83.40 34.55 16.66
CA LYS A 249 83.30 33.14 16.23
C LYS A 249 82.15 32.43 16.94
N SER A 250 82.06 32.55 18.26
CA SER A 250 80.96 31.99 19.07
C SER A 250 79.61 32.55 18.64
N LYS A 251 79.53 33.86 18.39
CA LYS A 251 78.29 34.49 17.92
C LYS A 251 77.87 33.99 16.53
N LEU A 252 78.83 33.78 15.63
CA LEU A 252 78.57 33.23 14.30
C LEU A 252 78.10 31.78 14.39
N THR A 253 78.72 30.94 15.23
CA THR A 253 78.27 29.56 15.43
C THR A 253 76.87 29.51 16.03
N ASP A 254 76.56 30.35 17.02
CA ASP A 254 75.22 30.44 17.61
C ASP A 254 74.15 30.83 16.58
N LEU A 255 74.47 31.81 15.72
CA LEU A 255 73.56 32.24 14.66
C LEU A 255 73.38 31.15 13.59
N MET A 256 74.45 30.43 13.26
CA MET A 256 74.41 29.30 12.32
C MET A 256 73.57 28.16 12.87
N ASP A 257 73.78 27.76 14.13
CA ASP A 257 73.01 26.74 14.81
C ASP A 257 71.54 27.13 14.98
N ALA A 258 71.25 28.40 15.27
CA ALA A 258 69.88 28.90 15.29
C ALA A 258 69.22 28.86 13.91
N ALA A 259 69.98 29.11 12.84
CA ALA A 259 69.48 29.03 11.47
C ALA A 259 69.22 27.59 11.04
N THR A 260 70.09 26.63 11.39
CA THR A 260 69.88 25.20 11.08
C THR A 260 68.66 24.65 11.81
N ARG A 261 68.50 24.93 13.12
CA ARG A 261 67.31 24.52 13.88
C ARG A 261 66.02 25.08 13.28
N ARG A 262 65.99 26.36 12.94
CA ARG A 262 64.82 26.97 12.27
C ARG A 262 64.52 26.35 10.91
N ALA A 263 65.55 25.95 10.16
CA ALA A 263 65.37 25.26 8.89
C ALA A 263 64.81 23.84 9.07
N GLU A 264 65.27 23.13 10.10
CA GLU A 264 64.75 21.80 10.49
C GLU A 264 63.29 21.91 10.96
N ASP A 265 62.96 22.85 11.84
CA ASP A 265 61.58 23.09 12.31
C ASP A 265 60.64 23.39 11.13
N LEU A 266 61.10 24.21 10.18
CA LEU A 266 60.33 24.52 8.97
C LEU A 266 60.19 23.31 8.04
N HIS A 267 61.19 22.43 7.99
CA HIS A 267 61.11 21.19 7.24
C HIS A 267 60.10 20.22 7.85
N VAL A 268 60.12 20.06 9.18
CA VAL A 268 59.16 19.22 9.92
C VAL A 268 57.74 19.76 9.74
N ALA A 269 57.53 21.06 9.94
CA ALA A 269 56.20 21.67 9.75
C ALA A 269 55.66 21.49 8.31
N LYS A 270 56.53 21.53 7.30
CA LYS A 270 56.15 21.24 5.90
C LYS A 270 55.80 19.77 5.68
N GLN A 271 56.55 18.85 6.29
CA GLN A 271 56.25 17.42 6.22
C GLN A 271 54.90 17.11 6.87
N GLU A 272 54.66 17.62 8.08
CA GLU A 272 53.37 17.47 8.77
C GLU A 272 52.21 18.05 7.95
N ALA A 273 52.37 19.26 7.37
CA ALA A 273 51.37 19.86 6.50
C ALA A 273 51.05 18.97 5.28
N ASN A 274 52.07 18.38 4.65
CA ASN A 274 51.89 17.46 3.53
C ASN A 274 51.23 16.15 3.97
N GLU A 275 51.57 15.62 5.14
CA GLU A 275 50.92 14.44 5.69
C GLU A 275 49.43 14.72 5.95
N TYR A 276 49.08 15.83 6.59
CA TYR A 276 47.68 16.22 6.77
C TYR A 276 46.95 16.41 5.44
N TRP A 277 47.60 16.97 4.43
CA TRP A 277 47.04 17.10 3.09
C TRP A 277 46.75 15.73 2.45
N CYS A 278 47.69 14.78 2.52
CA CYS A 278 47.49 13.41 2.03
C CYS A 278 46.37 12.68 2.79
N HIS A 279 46.30 12.84 4.12
CA HIS A 279 45.22 12.25 4.94
C HIS A 279 43.86 12.82 4.57
N LEU A 280 43.76 14.14 4.36
CA LEU A 280 42.53 14.79 3.93
C LEU A 280 42.09 14.28 2.56
N GLN A 281 43.02 14.13 1.62
CA GLN A 281 42.71 13.59 0.29
C GLN A 281 42.21 12.13 0.38
N ALA A 282 42.86 11.28 1.17
CA ALA A 282 42.44 9.90 1.38
C ALA A 282 41.02 9.81 1.95
N LEU A 283 40.74 10.58 3.02
CA LEU A 283 39.40 10.67 3.60
C LEU A 283 38.35 11.20 2.61
N THR A 284 38.74 12.14 1.74
CA THR A 284 37.85 12.68 0.71
C THR A 284 37.49 11.61 -0.32
N CYS A 285 38.48 10.84 -0.80
CA CYS A 285 38.25 9.71 -1.70
C CYS A 285 37.35 8.64 -1.05
N ASP A 286 37.57 8.31 0.22
CA ASP A 286 36.74 7.35 0.95
C ASP A 286 35.29 7.83 1.09
N LEU A 287 35.10 9.12 1.38
CA LEU A 287 33.76 9.72 1.44
C LEU A 287 33.05 9.67 0.08
N GLU A 288 33.74 9.97 -1.02
CA GLU A 288 33.20 9.87 -2.38
C GLU A 288 32.85 8.41 -2.74
N ALA A 289 33.71 7.45 -2.38
CA ALA A 289 33.45 6.02 -2.60
C ALA A 289 32.23 5.53 -1.80
N LEU A 290 32.11 5.91 -0.53
CA LEU A 290 30.94 5.57 0.31
C LEU A 290 29.65 6.23 -0.19
N ARG A 291 29.73 7.48 -0.68
CA ARG A 291 28.59 8.14 -1.34
C ARG A 291 28.16 7.38 -2.60
N GLY A 292 29.10 7.00 -3.45
CA GLY A 292 28.83 6.19 -4.64
C GLY A 292 28.20 4.84 -4.30
N LEU A 293 28.73 4.14 -3.27
CA LEU A 293 28.16 2.88 -2.78
C LEU A 293 26.71 3.08 -2.30
N LYS A 294 26.45 4.11 -1.48
CA LYS A 294 25.11 4.44 -1.00
C LYS A 294 24.15 4.67 -2.17
N GLU A 295 24.53 5.49 -3.15
CA GLU A 295 23.70 5.76 -4.33
C GLU A 295 23.41 4.48 -5.14
N THR A 296 24.38 3.57 -5.25
CA THR A 296 24.15 2.27 -5.92
C THR A 296 23.19 1.38 -5.17
N LEU A 297 23.28 1.30 -3.84
CA LEU A 297 22.37 0.53 -3.01
C LEU A 297 20.95 1.12 -3.03
N GLU A 298 20.82 2.44 -2.99
CA GLU A 298 19.52 3.12 -3.12
C GLU A 298 18.89 2.89 -4.50
N ARG A 299 19.70 2.78 -5.55
CA ARG A 299 19.20 2.45 -6.91
C ARG A 299 18.74 1.00 -6.99
N GLN A 300 19.52 0.07 -6.44
CA GLN A 300 19.16 -1.35 -6.35
C GLN A 300 17.88 -1.57 -5.54
N LEU A 301 17.71 -0.87 -4.42
CA LEU A 301 16.50 -0.95 -3.60
C LEU A 301 15.27 -0.50 -4.41
N ARG A 302 15.36 0.65 -5.10
CA ARG A 302 14.27 1.14 -5.96
C ARG A 302 13.93 0.18 -7.08
N GLU A 303 14.94 -0.38 -7.76
CA GLU A 303 14.71 -1.39 -8.80
C GLU A 303 14.02 -2.66 -8.26
N LEU A 304 14.36 -3.10 -7.05
CA LEU A 304 13.69 -4.23 -6.39
C LEU A 304 12.25 -3.89 -6.00
N GLU A 305 12.02 -2.72 -5.42
CA GLU A 305 10.68 -2.22 -5.09
C GLU A 305 9.79 -2.11 -6.34
N GLU A 306 10.32 -1.60 -7.45
CA GLU A 306 9.63 -1.51 -8.74
C GLU A 306 9.30 -2.90 -9.30
N ARG A 307 10.26 -3.84 -9.29
CA ARG A 307 10.03 -5.23 -9.73
C ARG A 307 8.97 -5.92 -8.90
N HIS A 308 9.05 -5.82 -7.57
CA HIS A 308 8.03 -6.39 -6.69
C HIS A 308 6.67 -5.70 -6.83
N GLY A 309 6.65 -4.39 -7.10
CA GLY A 309 5.45 -3.67 -7.45
C GLY A 309 4.78 -4.25 -8.70
N LEU A 310 5.56 -4.45 -9.76
CA LEU A 310 5.09 -5.05 -11.02
C LEU A 310 4.59 -6.50 -10.84
N GLU A 311 5.31 -7.33 -10.08
CA GLU A 311 4.89 -8.69 -9.75
C GLU A 311 3.56 -8.68 -8.98
N THR A 312 3.43 -7.81 -7.97
CA THR A 312 2.21 -7.67 -7.16
C THR A 312 1.03 -7.24 -8.02
N THR A 313 1.23 -6.26 -8.92
CA THR A 313 0.18 -5.86 -9.87
C THR A 313 -0.20 -6.99 -10.82
N GLY A 314 0.78 -7.76 -11.31
CA GLY A 314 0.52 -8.93 -12.15
C GLY A 314 -0.30 -9.99 -11.43
N TYR A 315 0.01 -10.30 -10.18
CA TYR A 315 -0.80 -11.21 -9.37
C TYR A 315 -2.22 -10.64 -9.14
N GLN A 316 -2.35 -9.35 -8.85
CA GLN A 316 -3.65 -8.71 -8.68
C GLN A 316 -4.50 -8.78 -9.95
N ASP A 317 -3.90 -8.54 -11.12
CA ASP A 317 -4.57 -8.66 -12.41
C ASP A 317 -5.05 -10.10 -12.67
N THR A 318 -4.23 -11.11 -12.35
CA THR A 318 -4.65 -12.51 -12.48
C THR A 318 -5.80 -12.86 -11.52
N VAL A 319 -5.82 -12.30 -10.31
CA VAL A 319 -6.94 -12.49 -9.37
C VAL A 319 -8.21 -11.87 -9.94
N VAL A 320 -8.14 -10.65 -10.47
CA VAL A 320 -9.28 -9.97 -11.10
C VAL A 320 -9.83 -10.77 -12.28
N GLN A 321 -8.95 -11.26 -13.17
CA GLN A 321 -9.36 -12.10 -14.30
C GLN A 321 -10.08 -13.38 -13.84
N LEU A 322 -9.56 -14.05 -12.81
CA LEU A 322 -10.22 -15.24 -12.26
C LEU A 322 -11.56 -14.93 -11.59
N GLU A 323 -11.67 -13.78 -10.91
CA GLU A 323 -12.94 -13.31 -10.33
C GLU A 323 -13.99 -13.00 -11.42
N GLU A 324 -13.58 -12.38 -12.52
CA GLU A 324 -14.41 -12.13 -13.70
C GLU A 324 -14.88 -13.44 -14.35
N ASP A 325 -13.97 -14.39 -14.55
CA ASP A 325 -14.27 -15.73 -15.08
C ASP A 325 -15.29 -16.46 -14.18
N ILE A 326 -15.11 -16.42 -12.86
CA ILE A 326 -16.07 -17.00 -11.91
C ILE A 326 -17.44 -16.32 -12.02
N CYS A 327 -17.49 -14.99 -12.15
CA CYS A 327 -18.74 -14.26 -12.30
C CYS A 327 -19.44 -14.60 -13.61
N SER A 328 -18.69 -14.69 -14.72
CA SER A 328 -19.21 -15.08 -16.02
C SER A 328 -19.81 -16.49 -16.00
N LEU A 329 -19.08 -17.48 -15.48
CA LEU A 329 -19.53 -18.87 -15.36
C LEU A 329 -20.77 -19.01 -14.47
N LYS A 330 -20.86 -18.23 -13.39
CA LYS A 330 -22.07 -18.17 -12.55
C LYS A 330 -23.27 -17.63 -13.33
N GLY A 331 -23.06 -16.59 -14.14
CA GLY A 331 -24.09 -16.03 -15.03
C GLY A 331 -24.55 -17.05 -16.06
N ASP A 332 -23.62 -17.77 -16.68
CA ASP A 332 -23.89 -18.81 -17.67
C ASP A 332 -24.68 -19.97 -17.06
N MET A 333 -24.30 -20.41 -15.86
CA MET A 333 -25.02 -21.43 -15.09
C MET A 333 -26.46 -20.99 -14.79
N ALA A 334 -26.66 -19.74 -14.36
CA ALA A 334 -27.98 -19.20 -14.08
C ALA A 334 -28.86 -19.15 -15.36
N ARG A 335 -28.28 -18.77 -16.50
CA ARG A 335 -28.98 -18.80 -17.80
C ARG A 335 -29.39 -20.23 -18.18
N HIS A 336 -28.47 -21.19 -18.10
CA HIS A 336 -28.80 -22.59 -18.39
C HIS A 336 -29.91 -23.13 -17.48
N LEU A 337 -29.88 -22.82 -16.18
CA LEU A 337 -30.96 -23.20 -15.27
C LEU A 337 -32.32 -22.62 -15.67
N GLN A 338 -32.35 -21.37 -16.15
CA GLN A 338 -33.57 -20.75 -16.67
C GLN A 338 -34.05 -21.47 -17.94
N ASP A 339 -33.16 -21.72 -18.90
CA ASP A 339 -33.49 -22.43 -20.14
C ASP A 339 -34.04 -23.84 -19.87
N TYR A 340 -33.49 -24.54 -18.87
CA TYR A 340 -33.98 -25.86 -18.44
C TYR A 340 -35.38 -25.78 -17.81
N GLN A 341 -35.66 -24.76 -16.99
CA GLN A 341 -36.99 -24.55 -16.42
C GLN A 341 -38.02 -24.25 -17.52
N ASP A 342 -37.66 -23.40 -18.47
CA ASP A 342 -38.52 -23.03 -19.58
C ASP A 342 -38.82 -24.26 -20.46
N LEU A 343 -37.81 -25.07 -20.79
CA LEU A 343 -38.00 -26.32 -21.52
C LEU A 343 -38.87 -27.33 -20.77
N LEU A 344 -38.68 -27.46 -19.45
CA LEU A 344 -39.51 -28.30 -18.61
C LEU A 344 -40.97 -27.84 -18.61
N SER A 345 -41.21 -26.51 -18.58
CA SER A 345 -42.56 -25.94 -18.65
C SER A 345 -43.27 -26.29 -19.97
N VAL A 346 -42.55 -26.23 -21.10
CA VAL A 346 -43.06 -26.65 -22.41
C VAL A 346 -43.36 -28.15 -22.43
N LYS A 347 -42.46 -28.97 -21.86
CA LYS A 347 -42.70 -30.42 -21.75
C LYS A 347 -43.96 -30.74 -20.97
N LEU A 348 -44.20 -30.06 -19.84
CA LEU A 348 -45.42 -30.23 -19.04
C LEU A 348 -46.67 -29.82 -19.81
N ALA A 349 -46.61 -28.72 -20.58
CA ALA A 349 -47.72 -28.32 -21.46
C ALA A 349 -48.02 -29.39 -22.52
N LEU A 350 -46.99 -29.94 -23.16
CA LEU A 350 -47.14 -31.03 -24.13
C LEU A 350 -47.73 -32.31 -23.51
N ASP A 351 -47.31 -32.69 -22.29
CA ASP A 351 -47.93 -33.84 -21.59
C ASP A 351 -49.43 -33.61 -21.35
N MET A 352 -49.81 -32.38 -20.97
CA MET A 352 -51.22 -32.03 -20.79
C MET A 352 -52.00 -32.11 -22.10
N GLU A 353 -51.41 -31.66 -23.21
CA GLU A 353 -52.00 -31.80 -24.55
C GLU A 353 -52.18 -33.27 -24.93
N ILE A 354 -51.18 -34.13 -24.70
CA ILE A 354 -51.29 -35.58 -24.95
C ILE A 354 -52.45 -36.18 -24.15
N VAL A 355 -52.56 -35.85 -22.86
CA VAL A 355 -53.67 -36.32 -22.02
C VAL A 355 -55.02 -35.82 -22.55
N ALA A 356 -55.08 -34.58 -23.04
CA ALA A 356 -56.29 -34.04 -23.65
C ALA A 356 -56.65 -34.77 -24.96
N TYR A 357 -55.66 -35.01 -25.84
CA TYR A 357 -55.84 -35.76 -27.07
C TYR A 357 -56.30 -37.20 -26.81
N CYS A 358 -55.72 -37.92 -25.84
CA CYS A 358 -56.16 -39.26 -25.45
C CYS A 358 -57.63 -39.27 -25.01
N LYS A 359 -58.05 -38.31 -24.16
CA LYS A 359 -59.46 -38.21 -23.72
C LYS A 359 -60.44 -37.94 -24.85
N LEU A 360 -60.03 -37.15 -25.84
CA LEU A 360 -60.84 -36.89 -27.05
C LEU A 360 -60.99 -38.16 -27.89
N LEU A 361 -59.90 -38.91 -28.08
CA LEU A 361 -59.90 -40.20 -28.78
C LEU A 361 -60.77 -41.24 -28.07
N ASP A 362 -60.65 -41.39 -26.75
CA ASP A 362 -61.50 -42.29 -25.95
C ASP A 362 -63.01 -41.93 -26.08
N GLY A 363 -63.31 -40.63 -26.17
CA GLY A 363 -64.66 -40.10 -26.42
C GLY A 363 -65.19 -40.38 -27.83
N GLU A 364 -64.32 -40.52 -28.83
CA GLU A 364 -64.69 -40.94 -30.19
C GLU A 364 -64.81 -42.46 -30.30
N GLU A 365 -63.92 -43.24 -29.67
CA GLU A 365 -64.02 -44.71 -29.65
C GLU A 365 -65.32 -45.19 -28.97
N SER A 366 -65.78 -44.48 -27.95
CA SER A 366 -67.07 -44.74 -27.30
C SER A 366 -68.29 -44.34 -28.15
N ARG A 367 -68.11 -43.56 -29.22
CA ARG A 367 -69.13 -43.32 -30.27
C ARG A 367 -69.06 -44.35 -31.40
N ILE A 368 -67.88 -44.93 -31.64
CA ILE A 368 -67.62 -45.84 -32.77
C ILE A 368 -67.82 -47.33 -32.38
N THR A 369 -67.80 -47.69 -31.09
CA THR A 369 -68.04 -49.06 -30.60
C THR A 369 -69.51 -49.49 -30.66
N ILE A 370 -69.96 -49.80 -31.88
CA ILE A 370 -70.82 -50.97 -32.16
C ILE A 370 -69.85 -52.15 -32.37
N PRO A 371 -70.12 -53.37 -31.87
CA PRO A 371 -69.09 -54.40 -31.76
C PRO A 371 -68.61 -54.88 -33.14
N MET A 372 -67.35 -54.62 -33.47
CA MET A 372 -66.62 -55.37 -34.49
C MET A 372 -65.34 -55.97 -33.91
N GLN A 373 -65.10 -57.18 -34.41
CA GLN A 373 -64.26 -58.22 -33.87
C GLN A 373 -62.76 -57.91 -33.92
N SER A 374 -62.04 -58.57 -33.00
CA SER A 374 -60.60 -58.77 -32.95
C SER A 374 -59.92 -58.83 -34.32
N PHE A 375 -58.83 -58.06 -34.45
CA PHE A 375 -57.72 -58.44 -35.31
C PHE A 375 -56.42 -58.42 -34.51
N SER A 376 -55.79 -59.60 -34.47
CA SER A 376 -54.49 -59.86 -33.89
C SER A 376 -53.36 -59.49 -34.86
N ASN A 377 -52.19 -59.24 -34.27
CA ASN A 377 -50.83 -59.29 -34.85
C ASN A 377 -50.35 -58.08 -35.67
N LEU A 378 -49.53 -57.23 -35.03
CA LEU A 378 -48.36 -56.64 -35.65
C LEU A 378 -47.12 -56.92 -34.78
N GLN A 379 -46.16 -57.60 -35.39
CA GLN A 379 -44.90 -58.03 -34.81
C GLN A 379 -43.96 -56.87 -34.52
N ILE A 380 -43.35 -56.98 -33.35
CA ILE A 380 -42.19 -56.27 -32.83
C ILE A 380 -40.98 -56.46 -33.77
N ARG A 381 -40.25 -55.38 -34.05
CA ARG A 381 -38.86 -55.44 -34.52
C ARG A 381 -38.03 -54.34 -33.83
N GLU A 382 -37.15 -54.77 -32.92
CA GLU A 382 -36.03 -53.99 -32.40
C GLU A 382 -35.02 -53.64 -33.51
N PRO A 383 -34.21 -52.60 -33.30
CA PRO A 383 -32.83 -52.91 -32.94
C PRO A 383 -32.26 -52.05 -31.78
N SER A 384 -31.69 -52.77 -30.81
CA SER A 384 -30.36 -52.60 -30.21
C SER A 384 -29.72 -51.22 -30.10
N LEU A 385 -29.50 -50.83 -28.85
CA LEU A 385 -28.53 -49.87 -28.34
C LEU A 385 -27.12 -50.09 -28.93
N ASP A 386 -26.37 -48.98 -29.08
CA ASP A 386 -24.94 -49.00 -28.75
C ASP A 386 -24.49 -47.64 -28.19
N THR A 387 -24.23 -47.68 -26.89
CA THR A 387 -23.65 -46.62 -26.06
C THR A 387 -22.13 -46.66 -26.26
N LYS A 388 -21.54 -45.60 -26.83
CA LYS A 388 -20.08 -45.34 -26.77
C LYS A 388 -19.92 -43.86 -26.40
N SER A 389 -19.75 -43.57 -25.11
CA SER A 389 -18.46 -43.40 -24.45
C SER A 389 -17.68 -42.20 -25.01
N VAL A 390 -17.68 -41.14 -24.19
CA VAL A 390 -16.72 -40.04 -24.10
C VAL A 390 -15.36 -40.38 -24.74
N SER A 391 -14.93 -39.56 -25.68
CA SER A 391 -13.50 -39.31 -25.91
C SER A 391 -13.31 -37.82 -26.17
N GLU A 392 -13.12 -37.14 -25.05
CA GLU A 392 -12.59 -35.80 -24.89
C GLU A 392 -11.23 -35.73 -25.61
N ALA A 393 -11.22 -35.13 -26.80
CA ALA A 393 -9.99 -34.85 -27.53
C ALA A 393 -9.22 -33.75 -26.79
N HIS A 394 -8.41 -34.16 -25.83
CA HIS A 394 -7.33 -33.34 -25.30
C HIS A 394 -6.36 -33.03 -26.44
N VAL A 395 -6.50 -31.86 -27.04
CA VAL A 395 -5.46 -31.25 -27.86
C VAL A 395 -4.32 -30.89 -26.91
N LYS A 396 -3.42 -31.85 -26.66
CA LYS A 396 -2.11 -31.58 -26.07
C LYS A 396 -1.31 -30.76 -27.08
N ARG A 397 -1.42 -29.43 -27.02
CA ARG A 397 -0.37 -28.56 -27.56
C ARG A 397 0.83 -28.72 -26.64
N SER A 398 1.86 -29.43 -27.09
CA SER A 398 3.16 -29.41 -26.43
C SER A 398 3.75 -28.00 -26.59
N ILE A 399 3.71 -27.21 -25.53
CA ILE A 399 4.54 -26.00 -25.43
C ILE A 399 5.94 -26.51 -25.08
N VAL A 400 6.85 -26.45 -26.06
CA VAL A 400 8.29 -26.62 -25.81
C VAL A 400 8.76 -25.35 -25.13
N VAL A 401 8.88 -25.38 -23.80
CA VAL A 401 9.60 -24.35 -23.06
C VAL A 401 11.08 -24.57 -23.33
N LYS A 402 11.65 -23.74 -24.22
CA LYS A 402 13.10 -23.58 -24.32
C LYS A 402 13.53 -22.68 -23.16
N THR A 403 14.18 -23.25 -22.15
CA THR A 403 14.96 -22.46 -21.19
C THR A 403 16.15 -21.86 -21.93
N VAL A 404 16.12 -20.55 -22.16
CA VAL A 404 17.30 -19.79 -22.56
C VAL A 404 18.00 -19.41 -21.26
N GLU A 405 19.11 -20.07 -20.96
CA GLU A 405 20.05 -19.58 -19.95
C GLU A 405 20.69 -18.31 -20.50
N ILE A 406 20.25 -17.16 -19.99
CA ILE A 406 20.95 -15.89 -20.21
C ILE A 406 22.11 -15.88 -19.22
N ARG A 407 23.28 -16.35 -19.65
CA ARG A 407 24.56 -15.92 -19.10
C ARG A 407 25.09 -14.81 -19.99
N ASP A 408 25.19 -13.64 -19.39
CA ASP A 408 25.78 -12.41 -19.92
C ASP A 408 24.99 -11.77 -21.07
N GLY A 409 24.23 -10.74 -20.72
CA GLY A 409 23.23 -10.12 -21.58
C GLY A 409 23.79 -9.56 -22.89
N GLU A 410 23.23 -10.05 -23.99
CA GLU A 410 22.81 -9.34 -25.20
C GLU A 410 21.96 -10.35 -26.00
N VAL A 411 20.86 -9.88 -26.62
CA VAL A 411 19.82 -10.73 -27.24
C VAL A 411 20.30 -11.48 -28.46
#